data_AF-A0A645HW09-F1
#
_entry.id   AF-A0A645HW09-F1
#
_cell.length_a   1.000
_cell.length_b   1.000
_cell.length_c   1.000
_cell.angle_alpha   90.00
_cell.angle_beta   90.00
_cell.angle_gamma   90.00
#
_symmetry.space_group_name_H-M   'P 1'
#
loop_
_entity.id
_entity.type
_entity.pdbx_description
1 polymer ?
#
loop_
_entity_poly.entity_id
_entity_poly.type
_entity_poly.pdbx_seq_one_letter_code
_entity_poly.pdbx_strand_id
1 'polypeptide(L)' 'MIYKIVKRYFDSQIYSAENVGMFVQSGKITAEQYTEITGQEYHII' A
#
# COMPACT_ATOMS: atom_id res chain seq x y z
N MET A 1 -10.60 -1.17 -9.08
CA MET A 1 -10.32 -0.37 -7.88
C MET A 1 -8.84 -0.49 -7.56
N ILE A 2 -8.15 0.63 -7.36
CA ILE A 2 -6.69 0.71 -7.25
C ILE A 2 -6.14 -0.15 -6.10
N TYR A 3 -6.87 -0.24 -4.97
CA TYR A 3 -6.59 -1.13 -3.84
C TYR A 3 -6.30 -2.59 -4.24
N LYS A 4 -7.19 -3.21 -5.03
CA LYS A 4 -7.05 -4.62 -5.44
C LYS A 4 -5.81 -4.86 -6.29
N ILE A 5 -5.42 -3.85 -7.08
CA ILE A 5 -4.22 -3.88 -7.91
C ILE A 5 -3.01 -3.81 -6.98
N VAL A 6 -2.93 -2.80 -6.10
CA VAL A 6 -1.82 -2.66 -5.16
C VAL A 6 -1.65 -3.90 -4.30
N LYS A 7 -2.74 -4.47 -3.77
CA LYS A 7 -2.72 -5.72 -3.01
C LYS A 7 -2.14 -6.89 -3.82
N ARG A 8 -2.61 -7.09 -5.05
CA ARG A 8 -2.14 -8.17 -5.92
C ARG A 8 -0.67 -8.03 -6.28
N TYR A 9 -0.22 -6.81 -6.53
CA TYR A 9 1.18 -6.54 -6.89
C TYR A 9 2.09 -6.63 -5.65
N PHE A 10 1.62 -6.26 -4.47
CA PHE A 10 2.31 -6.48 -3.21
C PHE A 10 2.44 -7.98 -2.89
N ASP A 11 1.35 -8.75 -3.04
CA ASP A 11 1.32 -10.21 -2.89
C ASP A 11 2.25 -10.92 -3.88
N SER A 12 2.33 -10.41 -5.11
CA SER A 12 3.29 -10.88 -6.13
C SER A 12 4.74 -10.39 -5.89
N GLN A 13 5.02 -9.73 -4.76
CA GLN A 13 6.31 -9.12 -4.41
C GLN A 13 6.86 -8.12 -5.45
N ILE A 14 5.98 -7.56 -6.29
CA ILE A 14 6.31 -6.51 -7.27
C ILE A 14 6.43 -5.16 -6.57
N TYR A 15 5.58 -4.92 -5.57
CA TYR A 15 5.61 -3.72 -4.74
C TYR A 15 6.09 -4.03 -3.33
N SER A 16 7.09 -3.29 -2.88
CA SER A 16 7.48 -3.22 -1.46
C SER A 16 6.55 -2.31 -0.68
N ALA A 17 6.60 -2.39 0.66
CA ALA A 17 5.83 -1.52 1.54
C ALA A 17 6.04 -0.04 1.20
N GLU A 18 7.26 0.38 0.85
CA GLU A 18 7.57 1.75 0.39
C GLU A 18 6.74 2.17 -0.84
N ASN A 19 6.63 1.29 -1.84
CA ASN A 19 5.81 1.55 -3.02
C ASN A 19 4.33 1.70 -2.64
N VAL A 20 3.82 0.82 -1.76
CA VAL A 20 2.45 0.93 -1.22
C VAL A 20 2.27 2.27 -0.49
N GLY A 21 3.30 2.74 0.22
CA GLY A 21 3.32 4.02 0.93
C GLY A 21 3.23 5.22 -0.02
N MET A 22 3.91 5.16 -1.17
CA MET A 22 3.76 6.19 -2.22
C MET A 22 2.33 6.29 -2.75
N PHE A 23 1.58 5.17 -2.81
CA PHE A 23 0.16 5.20 -3.18
C PHE A 23 -0.70 5.86 -2.09
N VAL A 24 -0.33 5.75 -0.81
CA VAL A 24 -0.97 6.48 0.29
C VAL A 24 -0.70 7.99 0.15
N GLN A 25 0.57 8.37 -0.04
CA GLN A 25 0.97 9.78 -0.21
C GLN A 25 0.30 10.42 -1.44
N SER A 26 0.14 9.65 -2.52
CA SER A 26 -0.54 10.10 -3.73
C SER A 26 -2.07 10.15 -3.60
N GLY A 27 -2.64 9.79 -2.44
CA GLY A 27 -4.09 9.74 -2.20
C GLY A 27 -4.80 8.64 -3.00
N LYS A 28 -4.07 7.65 -3.51
CA LYS A 28 -4.65 6.53 -4.27
C LYS A 28 -5.27 5.49 -3.34
N ILE A 29 -4.67 5.27 -2.17
CA ILE A 29 -5.19 4.41 -1.12
C ILE A 29 -5.13 5.15 0.22
N THR A 30 -5.89 4.69 1.21
CA THR A 30 -5.84 5.23 2.59
C THR A 30 -4.77 4.53 3.42
N ALA A 31 -4.35 5.14 4.53
CA ALA A 31 -3.44 4.51 5.49
C ALA A 31 -3.99 3.17 6.03
N GLU A 32 -5.30 3.06 6.21
CA GLU A 32 -5.96 1.81 6.60
C GLU A 32 -5.76 0.70 5.56
N GLN A 33 -5.92 1.04 4.28
CA GLN A 33 -5.69 0.10 3.18
C GLN A 33 -4.22 -0.28 3.05
N TYR A 34 -3.29 0.64 3.33
CA TYR A 34 -1.88 0.31 3.40
C TYR A 34 -1.62 -0.74 4.48
N THR A 35 -2.13 -0.53 5.70
CA THR A 35 -1.96 -1.47 6.80
C THR A 35 -2.58 -2.82 6.47
N GLU A 36 -3.70 -2.86 5.77
CA GLU A 36 -4.35 -4.10 5.34
C GLU A 36 -3.58 -4.84 4.23
N ILE A 37 -2.83 -4.13 3.38
CA ILE A 37 -2.01 -4.72 2.32
C ILE A 37 -0.67 -5.19 2.87
N THR A 38 0.02 -4.34 3.63
CA THR A 38 1.40 -4.55 4.07
C THR A 38 1.49 -5.26 5.42
N GLY A 39 0.42 -5.22 6.23
CA GLY A 39 0.43 -5.67 7.62
C GLY A 39 1.24 -4.74 8.55
N GLN A 40 1.71 -3.59 8.04
CA GLN A 40 2.52 -2.64 8.79
C GLN A 40 1.73 -1.34 8.99
N GLU A 41 1.82 -0.75 10.18
CA GLU A 41 1.26 0.59 10.37
C GLU A 41 1.95 1.59 9.46
N TYR A 42 1.15 2.38 8.76
CA TYR A 42 1.66 3.47 7.94
C TYR A 42 2.14 4.61 8.85
N HIS A 43 3.43 4.60 9.18
CA HIS A 43 4.09 5.72 9.84
C HIS A 43 4.66 6.68 8.78
N ILE A 44 4.11 7.89 8.75
CA ILE A 44 4.73 9.02 8.05
C ILE A 44 5.91 9.46 8.93
N ILE A 45 7.13 9.17 8.48
CA ILE A 45 8.36 9.77 9.01
C ILE A 45 8.72 11.02 8.22
#